data_AF-C9ZF10-F1
#
_entry.id   AF-C9ZF10-F1
#
_cell.length_a   1.000
_cell.length_b   1.000
_cell.length_c   1.000
_cell.angle_alpha   90.00
_cell.angle_beta   90.00
_cell.angle_gamma   90.00
#
_symmetry.space_group_name_H-M   'P 1'
#
loop_
_entity.id
_entity.type
_entity.pdbx_description
1 polymer ?
#
loop_
_entity_poly.entity_id
_entity_poly.type
_entity_poly.pdbx_seq_one_letter_code
_entity_poly.pdbx_strand_id
1 'polypeptide(L)'
;MWPSDPVTLSARVSWEICTGGSRDTQKNDGLGTKLRAAAKIAEKAADIYRAAALSRTLHTLKSQDFQVAGIPGTTVSDIVYDSGMVSGAGREIYDEVMDGRDEDLCPMCRHTEVSELDHVLPKKAFPALCVAPDNLVGTCDYCNSKKSDITTEVARKVLLHPNFENVSMERWLKAEVTPGSPGVLRYFVAAPPHWDAMLADRVRHQFGFLDLATRYSSKANHTLGGMRQHFAKQLEKNRASGLRIYLEDLASSHRADDLNGWAGVAYSAWAADDAFCQGSFKAEPAPRAEVSEHGMENFKITWMQDGLRRESVVRYSAKAAGDYASYKRAEEGVSDVRIIRSR
;
A
#
# COMPACT_ATOMS: atom_id res chain seq x y z
N MET A 1 -4.26 7.88 1.87
CA MET A 1 -3.78 7.69 0.49
C MET A 1 -3.47 9.05 -0.10
N TRP A 2 -2.37 9.08 -0.82
CA TRP A 2 -1.85 10.27 -1.48
C TRP A 2 -2.12 10.13 -2.98
N PRO A 3 -2.56 11.21 -3.63
CA PRO A 3 -2.84 11.17 -5.05
C PRO A 3 -1.54 10.91 -5.83
N SER A 4 -1.63 10.13 -6.91
CA SER A 4 -0.62 10.05 -7.97
C SER A 4 -1.06 10.86 -9.17
N ASP A 5 -0.18 11.02 -10.17
CA ASP A 5 -0.54 11.67 -11.42
C ASP A 5 -1.05 10.71 -12.46
N PRO A 6 -2.28 10.93 -12.93
CA PRO A 6 -2.73 10.22 -14.11
C PRO A 6 -1.96 10.75 -15.32
N VAL A 7 -1.30 9.84 -16.02
CA VAL A 7 -0.84 10.08 -17.39
C VAL A 7 -2.07 10.43 -18.25
N THR A 8 -1.99 11.55 -18.98
CA THR A 8 -3.14 12.10 -19.72
C THR A 8 -3.38 11.43 -21.08
N LEU A 9 -2.56 10.43 -21.42
CA LEU A 9 -2.66 9.65 -22.64
C LEU A 9 -3.93 8.78 -22.63
N SER A 10 -4.64 8.72 -23.77
CA SER A 10 -5.81 7.84 -23.86
C SER A 10 -5.37 6.36 -23.91
N ALA A 11 -6.21 5.48 -23.34
CA ALA A 11 -5.96 4.04 -23.37
C ALA A 11 -5.86 3.49 -24.81
N ARG A 12 -6.58 4.10 -25.75
CA ARG A 12 -6.48 3.76 -27.17
C ARG A 12 -5.09 4.02 -27.72
N VAL A 13 -4.55 5.22 -27.49
CA VAL A 13 -3.22 5.59 -28.01
C VAL A 13 -2.15 4.72 -27.35
N SER A 14 -2.24 4.49 -26.04
CA SER A 14 -1.36 3.56 -25.33
C SER A 14 -1.38 2.15 -25.97
N TRP A 15 -2.57 1.63 -26.25
CA TRP A 15 -2.73 0.34 -26.92
C TRP A 15 -2.14 0.31 -28.33
N GLU A 16 -2.39 1.33 -29.14
CA GLU A 16 -1.86 1.45 -30.50
C GLU A 16 -0.32 1.50 -30.50
N ILE A 17 0.28 2.24 -29.56
CA ILE A 17 1.74 2.28 -29.36
C ILE A 17 2.27 0.89 -29.00
N CYS A 18 1.66 0.24 -28.00
CA CYS A 18 2.12 -1.06 -27.49
C CYS A 18 1.93 -2.21 -28.50
N THR A 19 0.99 -2.08 -29.45
CA THR A 19 0.71 -3.11 -30.47
C THR A 19 1.26 -2.79 -31.86
N GLY A 20 1.81 -1.59 -32.08
CA GLY A 20 2.31 -1.14 -33.37
C GLY A 20 3.41 -2.05 -33.95
N GLY A 21 4.26 -2.61 -33.07
CA GLY A 21 5.34 -3.53 -33.45
C GLY A 21 4.92 -4.99 -33.63
N SER A 22 3.69 -5.39 -33.27
CA SER A 22 3.25 -6.79 -33.32
C SER A 22 3.18 -7.28 -34.77
N ARG A 23 3.82 -8.40 -35.12
CA ARG A 23 3.84 -8.91 -36.52
C ARG A 23 2.99 -10.15 -36.69
N ASP A 24 2.46 -10.36 -37.88
CA ASP A 24 1.80 -11.62 -38.25
C ASP A 24 2.83 -12.61 -38.79
N THR A 25 2.68 -13.86 -38.36
CA THR A 25 3.47 -15.00 -38.83
C THR A 25 2.54 -16.17 -39.06
N GLN A 26 2.96 -17.15 -39.85
CA GLN A 26 2.18 -18.37 -40.06
C GLN A 26 1.87 -19.10 -38.73
N LYS A 27 2.76 -18.98 -37.73
CA LYS A 27 2.62 -19.64 -36.43
C LYS A 27 1.66 -18.93 -35.47
N ASN A 28 1.43 -17.64 -35.63
CA ASN A 28 0.58 -16.86 -34.72
C ASN A 28 -0.80 -16.54 -35.30
N ASP A 29 -1.16 -17.08 -36.47
CA ASP A 29 -2.51 -17.00 -37.05
C ASP A 29 -3.08 -15.56 -37.05
N GLY A 30 -2.30 -14.60 -37.54
CA GLY A 30 -2.74 -13.21 -37.64
C GLY A 30 -2.90 -12.48 -36.30
N LEU A 31 -2.25 -12.94 -35.24
CA LEU A 31 -2.36 -12.36 -33.89
C LEU A 31 -2.00 -10.87 -33.82
N GLY A 32 -1.00 -10.42 -34.58
CA GLY A 32 -0.61 -9.01 -34.59
C GLY A 32 -1.73 -8.13 -35.15
N THR A 33 -2.38 -8.57 -36.23
CA THR A 33 -3.56 -7.88 -36.77
C THR A 33 -4.73 -7.90 -35.79
N LYS A 34 -5.01 -9.03 -35.14
CA LYS A 34 -6.07 -9.14 -34.12
C LYS A 34 -5.82 -8.18 -32.94
N LEU A 35 -4.58 -8.08 -32.45
CA LEU A 35 -4.20 -7.17 -31.35
C LEU A 35 -4.34 -5.70 -31.74
N ARG A 36 -3.86 -5.28 -32.92
CA ARG A 36 -4.04 -3.89 -33.39
C ARG A 36 -5.51 -3.52 -33.56
N ALA A 37 -6.33 -4.44 -34.06
CA ALA A 37 -7.76 -4.23 -34.23
C ALA A 37 -8.51 -4.07 -32.88
N ALA A 38 -7.92 -4.52 -31.77
CA ALA A 38 -8.52 -4.45 -30.44
C ALA A 38 -8.44 -3.06 -29.77
N ALA A 39 -7.83 -2.05 -30.40
CA ALA A 39 -7.68 -0.71 -29.82
C ALA A 39 -9.02 -0.09 -29.36
N LYS A 40 -10.11 -0.29 -30.11
CA LYS A 40 -11.47 0.17 -29.71
C LYS A 40 -12.05 -0.61 -28.54
N ILE A 41 -11.65 -1.88 -28.37
CA ILE A 41 -12.05 -2.69 -27.21
C ILE A 41 -11.35 -2.15 -25.96
N ALA A 42 -10.05 -1.87 -26.05
CA ALA A 42 -9.27 -1.28 -24.97
C ALA A 42 -9.79 0.10 -24.56
N GLU A 43 -10.13 0.95 -25.54
CA GLU A 43 -10.75 2.26 -25.32
C GLU A 43 -12.06 2.14 -24.52
N LYS A 44 -13.01 1.33 -25.01
CA LYS A 44 -14.29 1.11 -24.33
C LYS A 44 -14.12 0.52 -22.93
N ALA A 45 -13.18 -0.41 -22.77
CA ALA A 45 -12.86 -0.99 -21.47
C ALA A 45 -12.35 0.08 -20.50
N ALA A 46 -11.45 0.95 -20.95
CA ALA A 46 -10.92 2.05 -20.15
C ALA A 46 -12.02 3.07 -19.77
N ASP A 47 -12.96 3.37 -20.65
CA ASP A 47 -14.10 4.25 -20.34
C ASP A 47 -14.98 3.68 -19.21
N ILE A 48 -15.30 2.37 -19.30
CA ILE A 48 -16.06 1.66 -18.25
C ILE A 48 -15.28 1.67 -16.93
N TYR A 49 -13.97 1.40 -16.99
CA TYR A 49 -13.09 1.41 -15.84
C TYR A 49 -13.06 2.79 -15.17
N ARG A 50 -12.81 3.85 -15.95
CA ARG A 50 -12.72 5.23 -15.46
C ARG A 50 -14.04 5.68 -14.84
N ALA A 51 -15.16 5.35 -15.46
CA ALA A 51 -16.48 5.63 -14.89
C ALA A 51 -16.64 4.96 -13.52
N ALA A 52 -16.29 3.67 -13.40
CA ALA A 52 -16.35 2.93 -12.15
C ALA A 52 -15.36 3.44 -11.09
N ALA A 53 -14.17 3.91 -11.49
CA ALA A 53 -13.21 4.51 -10.58
C ALA A 53 -13.74 5.83 -10.00
N LEU A 54 -14.27 6.72 -10.86
CA LEU A 54 -14.88 8.00 -10.47
C LEU A 54 -16.10 7.81 -9.57
N SER A 55 -16.92 6.78 -9.80
CA SER A 55 -18.06 6.44 -8.95
C SER A 55 -17.72 5.55 -7.75
N ARG A 56 -16.44 5.17 -7.57
CA ARG A 56 -15.97 4.28 -6.49
C ARG A 56 -16.64 2.89 -6.48
N THR A 57 -16.95 2.36 -7.67
CA THR A 57 -17.62 1.07 -7.87
C THR A 57 -16.74 0.04 -8.58
N LEU A 58 -15.41 0.13 -8.51
CA LEU A 58 -14.50 -0.85 -9.15
C LEU A 58 -14.81 -2.31 -8.77
N HIS A 59 -15.31 -2.57 -7.56
CA HIS A 59 -15.71 -3.89 -7.10
C HIS A 59 -16.86 -4.53 -7.91
N THR A 60 -17.60 -3.75 -8.69
CA THR A 60 -18.69 -4.27 -9.54
C THR A 60 -18.18 -4.78 -10.89
N LEU A 61 -16.96 -4.43 -11.29
CA LEU A 61 -16.40 -4.83 -12.58
C LEU A 61 -16.07 -6.32 -12.59
N LYS A 62 -16.45 -7.02 -13.66
CA LYS A 62 -16.21 -8.46 -13.83
C LYS A 62 -15.19 -8.66 -14.94
N SER A 63 -14.15 -9.45 -14.68
CA SER A 63 -13.05 -9.69 -15.61
C SER A 63 -13.52 -10.13 -17.01
N GLN A 64 -14.61 -10.92 -17.08
CA GLN A 64 -15.22 -11.37 -18.33
C GLN A 64 -15.59 -10.23 -19.31
N ASP A 65 -15.88 -9.02 -18.80
CA ASP A 65 -16.27 -7.87 -19.61
C ASP A 65 -15.04 -7.12 -20.19
N PHE A 66 -13.83 -7.53 -19.80
CA PHE A 66 -12.56 -6.87 -20.14
C PHE A 66 -11.63 -7.79 -20.93
N GLN A 67 -12.18 -8.81 -21.59
CA GLN A 67 -11.44 -9.74 -22.44
C GLN A 67 -11.22 -9.17 -23.85
N VAL A 68 -10.13 -9.60 -24.50
CA VAL A 68 -9.91 -9.34 -25.94
C VAL A 68 -10.38 -10.56 -26.73
N ALA A 69 -11.37 -10.37 -27.61
CA ALA A 69 -12.05 -11.46 -28.29
C ALA A 69 -11.06 -12.37 -29.05
N GLY A 70 -11.11 -13.68 -28.75
CA GLY A 70 -10.31 -14.69 -29.43
C GLY A 70 -8.82 -14.73 -29.04
N ILE A 71 -8.40 -13.98 -28.01
CA ILE A 71 -7.01 -13.95 -27.53
C ILE A 71 -7.00 -14.21 -26.02
N PRO A 72 -6.30 -15.25 -25.52
CA PRO A 72 -6.16 -15.47 -24.08
C PRO A 72 -5.57 -14.26 -23.36
N GLY A 73 -6.09 -13.90 -22.19
CA GLY A 73 -5.62 -12.74 -21.42
C GLY A 73 -4.13 -12.80 -21.06
N THR A 74 -3.58 -13.99 -20.84
CA THR A 74 -2.13 -14.19 -20.67
C THR A 74 -1.36 -13.79 -21.92
N THR A 75 -1.80 -14.22 -23.11
CA THR A 75 -1.19 -13.84 -24.38
C THR A 75 -1.26 -12.33 -24.63
N VAL A 76 -2.37 -11.68 -24.25
CA VAL A 76 -2.47 -10.22 -24.31
C VAL A 76 -1.45 -9.56 -23.38
N SER A 77 -1.37 -10.01 -22.12
CA SER A 77 -0.39 -9.50 -21.14
C SER A 77 1.05 -9.65 -21.65
N ASP A 78 1.43 -10.84 -22.12
CA ASP A 78 2.82 -11.14 -22.53
C ASP A 78 3.24 -10.28 -23.75
N ILE A 79 2.32 -10.03 -24.67
CA ILE A 79 2.62 -9.30 -25.92
C ILE A 79 2.41 -7.81 -25.76
N VAL A 80 1.23 -7.38 -25.31
CA VAL A 80 0.87 -5.96 -25.28
C VAL A 80 1.56 -5.26 -24.12
N TYR A 81 1.57 -5.87 -22.92
CA TYR A 81 2.23 -5.28 -21.78
C TYR A 81 3.73 -5.60 -21.73
N ASP A 82 4.14 -6.87 -21.63
CA ASP A 82 5.57 -7.16 -21.38
C ASP A 82 6.45 -6.82 -22.62
N SER A 83 6.00 -7.17 -23.83
CA SER A 83 6.75 -6.86 -25.06
C SER A 83 6.48 -5.45 -25.60
N GLY A 84 5.24 -4.96 -25.50
CA GLY A 84 4.82 -3.69 -26.08
C GLY A 84 5.09 -2.47 -25.20
N MET A 85 4.74 -2.57 -23.90
CA MET A 85 4.91 -1.49 -22.93
C MET A 85 6.26 -1.55 -22.23
N VAL A 86 6.62 -2.68 -21.60
CA VAL A 86 7.84 -2.76 -20.77
C VAL A 86 9.11 -2.73 -21.61
N SER A 87 9.12 -3.47 -22.73
CA SER A 87 10.31 -3.63 -23.59
C SER A 87 10.20 -2.94 -24.95
N GLY A 88 9.05 -2.34 -25.25
CA GLY A 88 8.69 -1.86 -26.59
C GLY A 88 8.53 -0.35 -26.66
N ALA A 89 7.79 0.10 -27.68
CA ALA A 89 7.54 1.53 -27.90
C ALA A 89 6.74 2.18 -26.76
N GLY A 90 5.97 1.40 -25.99
CA GLY A 90 5.23 1.90 -24.84
C GLY A 90 6.12 2.17 -23.61
N ARG A 91 7.44 1.99 -23.72
CA ARG A 91 8.37 2.24 -22.61
C ARG A 91 8.32 3.69 -22.13
N GLU A 92 8.09 4.64 -23.02
CA GLU A 92 7.92 6.05 -22.66
C GLU A 92 6.73 6.25 -21.70
N ILE A 93 5.62 5.53 -21.93
CA ILE A 93 4.42 5.57 -21.06
C ILE A 93 4.72 4.92 -19.71
N TYR A 94 5.43 3.78 -19.74
CA TYR A 94 5.88 3.10 -18.52
C TYR A 94 6.73 4.05 -17.67
N ASP A 95 7.73 4.69 -18.28
CA ASP A 95 8.64 5.60 -17.59
C ASP A 95 7.89 6.84 -17.07
N GLU A 96 6.93 7.38 -17.82
CA GLU A 96 6.10 8.51 -17.36
C GLU A 96 5.28 8.17 -16.11
N VAL A 97 4.71 6.95 -16.03
CA VAL A 97 3.98 6.52 -14.81
C VAL A 97 4.95 6.28 -13.64
N MET A 98 6.17 5.84 -13.93
CA MET A 98 7.20 5.56 -12.93
C MET A 98 7.90 6.81 -12.41
N ASP A 99 7.97 7.87 -13.20
CA ASP A 99 8.55 9.19 -12.88
C ASP A 99 7.67 10.00 -11.91
N GLY A 100 7.00 9.31 -10.97
CA GLY A 100 6.03 9.86 -10.04
C GLY A 100 6.60 11.00 -9.18
N ARG A 101 5.77 12.01 -8.88
CA ARG A 101 6.15 13.27 -8.23
C ARG A 101 6.52 13.16 -6.75
N ASP A 102 7.22 14.21 -6.28
CA ASP A 102 7.56 14.60 -4.90
C ASP A 102 8.06 13.47 -3.99
N GLU A 103 9.38 13.46 -3.80
CA GLU A 103 10.16 12.50 -2.98
C GLU A 103 10.13 11.05 -3.46
N ASP A 104 9.65 10.78 -4.68
CA ASP A 104 9.54 9.45 -5.29
C ASP A 104 8.76 8.44 -4.43
N LEU A 105 7.97 8.88 -3.44
CA LEU A 105 7.35 7.97 -2.46
C LEU A 105 6.10 7.27 -3.01
N CYS A 106 5.99 5.96 -2.75
CA CYS A 106 4.86 5.14 -3.16
C CYS A 106 3.50 5.73 -2.67
N PRO A 107 2.53 6.00 -3.56
CA PRO A 107 1.27 6.67 -3.21
C PRO A 107 0.35 5.81 -2.32
N MET A 108 0.56 4.48 -2.32
CA MET A 108 -0.19 3.53 -1.50
C MET A 108 0.20 3.61 -0.02
N CYS A 109 1.48 3.86 0.28
CA CYS A 109 2.02 3.73 1.65
C CYS A 109 2.88 4.89 2.15
N ARG A 110 3.35 5.79 1.28
CA ARG A 110 4.31 6.87 1.56
C ARG A 110 5.39 6.49 2.58
N HIS A 111 6.05 5.38 2.29
CA HIS A 111 7.06 4.79 3.16
C HIS A 111 8.37 4.51 2.46
N THR A 112 8.28 3.99 1.24
CA THR A 112 9.40 3.61 0.37
C THR A 112 9.12 4.15 -1.02
N GLU A 113 10.19 4.31 -1.78
CA GLU A 113 10.18 4.86 -3.13
C GLU A 113 9.38 3.97 -4.10
N VAL A 114 8.90 4.58 -5.19
CA VAL A 114 8.33 3.91 -6.35
C VAL A 114 9.43 3.11 -7.04
N SER A 115 9.18 1.81 -7.24
CA SER A 115 10.15 0.89 -7.83
C SER A 115 9.53 -0.06 -8.85
N GLU A 116 8.20 -0.18 -8.86
CA GLU A 116 7.46 -1.10 -9.72
C GLU A 116 6.22 -0.42 -10.31
N LEU A 117 5.87 -0.79 -11.55
CA LEU A 117 4.60 -0.43 -12.15
C LEU A 117 3.53 -1.47 -11.75
N ASP A 118 2.49 -1.04 -11.03
CA ASP A 118 1.36 -1.87 -10.62
C ASP A 118 0.12 -1.59 -11.49
N HIS A 119 -0.74 -2.61 -11.60
CA HIS A 119 -2.05 -2.52 -12.21
C HIS A 119 -3.13 -2.55 -11.13
N VAL A 120 -3.99 -1.54 -11.03
CA VAL A 120 -5.07 -1.53 -10.05
C VAL A 120 -5.99 -2.75 -10.22
N LEU A 121 -6.37 -3.07 -11.46
CA LEU A 121 -6.98 -4.33 -11.85
C LEU A 121 -5.98 -5.21 -12.62
N PRO A 122 -5.84 -6.51 -12.27
CA PRO A 122 -4.73 -7.34 -12.74
C PRO A 122 -4.66 -7.49 -14.26
N LYS A 123 -3.48 -7.26 -14.86
CA LYS A 123 -3.27 -7.27 -16.32
C LYS A 123 -3.68 -8.57 -17.02
N LYS A 124 -3.59 -9.73 -16.36
CA LYS A 124 -3.97 -11.03 -16.94
C LYS A 124 -5.48 -11.28 -16.87
N ALA A 125 -6.15 -10.80 -15.81
CA ALA A 125 -7.58 -10.97 -15.63
C ALA A 125 -8.38 -9.91 -16.38
N PHE A 126 -7.84 -8.69 -16.53
CA PHE A 126 -8.43 -7.57 -17.24
C PHE A 126 -7.54 -7.15 -18.43
N PRO A 127 -7.32 -8.03 -19.42
CA PRO A 127 -6.33 -7.82 -20.47
C PRO A 127 -6.58 -6.59 -21.35
N ALA A 128 -7.84 -6.16 -21.51
CA ALA A 128 -8.14 -4.90 -22.23
C ALA A 128 -7.64 -3.63 -21.49
N LEU A 129 -7.30 -3.74 -20.18
CA LEU A 129 -6.78 -2.66 -19.35
C LEU A 129 -5.27 -2.77 -19.08
N CYS A 130 -4.57 -3.77 -19.66
CA CYS A 130 -3.18 -4.07 -19.28
C CYS A 130 -2.18 -2.94 -19.59
N VAL A 131 -2.54 -2.01 -20.47
CA VAL A 131 -1.76 -0.82 -20.82
C VAL A 131 -2.59 0.47 -20.72
N ALA A 132 -3.76 0.42 -20.06
CA ALA A 132 -4.60 1.60 -19.89
C ALA A 132 -4.01 2.50 -18.80
N PRO A 133 -3.62 3.76 -19.09
CA PRO A 133 -2.90 4.59 -18.12
C PRO A 133 -3.62 4.79 -16.79
N ASP A 134 -4.95 4.91 -16.82
CA ASP A 134 -5.77 5.01 -15.60
C ASP A 134 -5.69 3.77 -14.69
N ASN A 135 -5.36 2.60 -15.24
CA ASN A 135 -5.19 1.35 -14.51
C ASN A 135 -3.73 1.14 -14.01
N LEU A 136 -2.80 2.02 -14.40
CA LEU A 136 -1.37 1.93 -14.07
C LEU A 136 -1.01 2.90 -12.94
N VAL A 137 -0.20 2.44 -12.00
CA VAL A 137 0.30 3.25 -10.88
C VAL A 137 1.72 2.84 -10.52
N GLY A 138 2.63 3.80 -10.41
CA GLY A 138 3.94 3.58 -9.79
C GLY A 138 3.79 3.27 -8.30
N THR A 139 4.32 2.14 -7.85
CA THR A 139 4.26 1.71 -6.44
C THR A 139 5.60 1.14 -5.97
N CYS A 140 5.77 0.95 -4.66
CA CYS A 140 6.91 0.20 -4.16
C CYS A 140 6.68 -1.31 -4.29
N ASP A 141 7.78 -2.05 -4.40
CA ASP A 141 7.84 -3.52 -4.44
C ASP A 141 6.96 -4.22 -3.39
N TYR A 142 6.97 -3.74 -2.15
CA TYR A 142 6.19 -4.31 -1.04
C TYR A 142 4.69 -4.17 -1.29
N CYS A 143 4.24 -2.98 -1.71
CA CYS A 143 2.81 -2.74 -1.94
C CYS A 143 2.33 -3.51 -3.17
N ASN A 144 3.11 -3.49 -4.26
CA ASN A 144 2.81 -4.25 -5.46
C ASN A 144 2.71 -5.76 -5.15
N SER A 145 3.72 -6.32 -4.49
CA SER A 145 3.75 -7.75 -4.14
C SER A 145 2.61 -8.15 -3.21
N LYS A 146 2.23 -7.27 -2.26
CA LYS A 146 1.15 -7.56 -1.31
C LYS A 146 -0.23 -7.48 -1.95
N LYS A 147 -0.45 -6.53 -2.85
CA LYS A 147 -1.69 -6.42 -3.64
C LYS A 147 -1.77 -7.54 -4.66
N SER A 148 -0.70 -7.79 -5.41
CA SER A 148 -0.60 -8.80 -6.46
C SER A 148 -1.83 -8.75 -7.38
N ASP A 149 -2.37 -9.92 -7.71
CA ASP A 149 -3.56 -10.09 -8.54
C ASP A 149 -4.88 -10.05 -7.73
N ILE A 150 -4.86 -9.57 -6.48
CA ILE A 150 -6.05 -9.57 -5.62
C ILE A 150 -7.10 -8.58 -6.16
N THR A 151 -8.31 -9.08 -6.34
CA THR A 151 -9.52 -8.29 -6.59
C THR A 151 -10.57 -8.59 -5.52
N THR A 152 -11.58 -7.73 -5.41
CA THR A 152 -12.65 -7.88 -4.41
C THR A 152 -13.97 -7.36 -4.95
N GLU A 153 -15.03 -8.09 -4.68
CA GLU A 153 -16.42 -7.67 -4.93
C GLU A 153 -17.02 -6.92 -3.73
N VAL A 154 -16.28 -6.85 -2.62
CA VAL A 154 -16.70 -6.17 -1.39
C VAL A 154 -16.22 -4.73 -1.42
N ALA A 155 -17.15 -3.78 -1.56
CA ALA A 155 -16.87 -2.34 -1.65
C ALA A 155 -15.90 -1.81 -0.58
N ARG A 156 -16.11 -2.17 0.70
CA ARG A 156 -15.26 -1.74 1.82
C ARG A 156 -13.83 -2.30 1.81
N LYS A 157 -13.57 -3.34 1.01
CA LYS A 157 -12.25 -3.96 0.85
C LYS A 157 -11.50 -3.44 -0.38
N VAL A 158 -12.11 -2.58 -1.19
CA VAL A 158 -11.42 -1.94 -2.33
C VAL A 158 -10.40 -0.97 -1.77
N LEU A 159 -9.12 -1.15 -2.10
CA LEU A 159 -8.07 -0.19 -1.78
C LEU A 159 -8.42 1.17 -2.42
N LEU A 160 -7.98 2.28 -1.82
CA LEU A 160 -8.22 3.58 -2.45
C LEU A 160 -7.47 3.62 -3.79
N HIS A 161 -8.01 4.31 -4.78
CA HIS A 161 -7.34 4.44 -6.07
C HIS A 161 -6.42 5.67 -6.09
N PRO A 162 -5.09 5.51 -6.28
CA PRO A 162 -4.15 6.64 -6.24
C PRO A 162 -4.47 7.79 -7.22
N ASN A 163 -4.88 7.49 -8.45
CA ASN A 163 -5.25 8.53 -9.43
C ASN A 163 -6.63 9.18 -9.23
N PHE A 164 -7.57 8.57 -8.49
CA PHE A 164 -8.97 9.03 -8.43
C PHE A 164 -9.45 9.40 -7.02
N GLU A 165 -8.69 9.07 -5.98
CA GLU A 165 -9.10 9.27 -4.60
C GLU A 165 -7.98 9.91 -3.77
N ASN A 166 -8.28 11.07 -3.20
CA ASN A 166 -7.36 11.82 -2.36
C ASN A 166 -7.93 11.98 -0.95
N VAL A 167 -7.20 11.45 0.04
CA VAL A 167 -7.49 11.68 1.47
C VAL A 167 -6.30 12.32 2.20
N SER A 168 -5.26 12.77 1.48
CA SER A 168 -4.08 13.38 2.10
C SER A 168 -4.35 14.78 2.66
N MET A 169 -5.40 15.45 2.18
CA MET A 169 -5.76 16.82 2.55
C MET A 169 -6.39 16.96 3.94
N GLU A 170 -6.71 15.85 4.62
CA GLU A 170 -7.33 15.86 5.93
C GLU A 170 -6.58 14.96 6.92
N ARG A 171 -6.57 15.30 8.21
CA ARG A 171 -5.86 14.51 9.24
C ARG A 171 -6.65 13.25 9.60
N TRP A 172 -6.20 12.10 9.10
CA TRP A 172 -6.76 10.80 9.44
C TRP A 172 -5.74 9.86 10.09
N LEU A 173 -4.43 10.11 9.96
CA LEU A 173 -3.40 9.31 10.64
C LEU A 173 -3.09 9.90 12.02
N LYS A 174 -3.09 9.03 13.05
CA LYS A 174 -2.64 9.38 14.41
C LYS A 174 -1.70 8.32 14.95
N ALA A 175 -0.95 8.70 15.98
CA ALA A 175 -0.17 7.79 16.78
C ALA A 175 -0.23 8.19 18.25
N GLU A 176 0.07 7.25 19.12
CA GLU A 176 0.24 7.44 20.56
C GLU A 176 1.48 6.68 21.03
N VAL A 177 2.07 7.14 22.13
CA VAL A 177 3.15 6.41 22.80
C VAL A 177 2.56 5.17 23.46
N THR A 178 3.14 4.01 23.17
CA THR A 178 2.78 2.75 23.83
C THR A 178 3.10 2.88 25.32
N PRO A 179 2.13 2.67 26.23
CA PRO A 179 2.37 2.81 27.66
C PRO A 179 3.56 1.99 28.16
N GLY A 180 4.40 2.59 29.01
CA GLY A 180 5.58 1.94 29.58
C GLY A 180 6.74 1.69 28.60
N SER A 181 6.60 2.07 27.32
CA SER A 181 7.68 1.97 26.34
C SER A 181 8.59 3.21 26.36
N PRO A 182 9.85 3.10 25.89
CA PRO A 182 10.74 4.25 25.78
C PRO A 182 10.44 5.08 24.51
N GLY A 183 9.16 5.44 24.31
CA GLY A 183 8.68 6.24 23.17
C GLY A 183 8.25 5.46 21.93
N VAL A 184 7.98 4.16 22.03
CA VAL A 184 7.52 3.36 20.89
C VAL A 184 6.10 3.77 20.50
N LEU A 185 5.89 4.11 19.24
CA LEU A 185 4.59 4.60 18.76
C LEU A 185 3.70 3.50 18.20
N ARG A 186 2.41 3.58 18.51
CA ARG A 186 1.32 2.82 17.88
C ARG A 186 0.54 3.73 16.94
N TYR A 187 0.62 3.47 15.64
CA TYR A 187 -0.12 4.23 14.63
C TYR A 187 -1.51 3.63 14.39
N PHE A 188 -2.49 4.48 14.08
CA PHE A 188 -3.86 4.07 13.78
C PHE A 188 -4.60 5.12 12.94
N VAL A 189 -5.67 4.68 12.29
CA VAL A 189 -6.58 5.57 11.54
C VAL A 189 -7.62 6.16 12.49
N ALA A 190 -7.61 7.48 12.61
CA ALA A 190 -8.63 8.28 13.27
C ALA A 190 -9.37 9.10 12.19
N ALA A 191 -10.29 8.45 11.48
CA ALA A 191 -11.06 9.06 10.41
C ALA A 191 -11.82 10.32 10.89
N PRO A 192 -11.78 11.43 10.14
CA PRO A 192 -12.59 12.61 10.41
C PRO A 192 -14.09 12.28 10.55
N PRO A 193 -14.81 12.90 11.51
CA PRO A 193 -16.21 12.56 11.78
C PRO A 193 -17.17 12.80 10.60
N HIS A 194 -16.84 13.69 9.67
CA HIS A 194 -17.66 13.99 8.49
C HIS A 194 -17.41 13.06 7.30
N TRP A 195 -16.42 12.16 7.38
CA TRP A 195 -16.25 11.13 6.36
C TRP A 195 -17.43 10.16 6.41
N ASP A 196 -17.89 9.74 5.24
CA ASP A 196 -18.83 8.63 5.18
C ASP A 196 -18.18 7.33 5.69
N ALA A 197 -19.02 6.41 6.18
CA ALA A 197 -18.56 5.17 6.78
C ALA A 197 -17.76 4.30 5.80
N MET A 198 -18.11 4.34 4.50
CA MET A 198 -17.45 3.55 3.48
C MET A 198 -16.01 4.01 3.25
N LEU A 199 -15.78 5.32 3.14
CA LEU A 199 -14.44 5.89 3.01
C LEU A 199 -13.59 5.57 4.25
N ALA A 200 -14.14 5.78 5.45
CA ALA A 200 -13.44 5.46 6.69
C ALA A 200 -13.03 3.99 6.77
N ASP A 201 -13.92 3.07 6.40
CA ASP A 201 -13.64 1.63 6.38
C ASP A 201 -12.59 1.25 5.34
N ARG A 202 -12.63 1.86 4.15
CA ARG A 202 -11.61 1.60 3.12
C ARG A 202 -10.23 2.12 3.54
N VAL A 203 -10.15 3.28 4.18
CA VAL A 203 -8.86 3.80 4.70
C VAL A 203 -8.33 2.90 5.82
N ARG A 204 -9.19 2.43 6.74
CA ARG A 204 -8.79 1.44 7.77
C ARG A 204 -8.36 0.12 7.14
N HIS A 205 -9.11 -0.37 6.16
CA HIS A 205 -8.82 -1.61 5.45
C HIS A 205 -7.45 -1.52 4.79
N GLN A 206 -7.19 -0.47 4.03
CA GLN A 206 -5.88 -0.28 3.39
C GLN A 206 -4.75 -0.15 4.41
N PHE A 207 -4.95 0.62 5.48
CA PHE A 207 -3.94 0.81 6.52
C PHE A 207 -3.53 -0.53 7.15
N GLY A 208 -4.50 -1.41 7.42
CA GLY A 208 -4.24 -2.77 7.88
C GLY A 208 -3.67 -3.66 6.78
N PHE A 209 -4.23 -3.62 5.58
CA PHE A 209 -3.79 -4.43 4.43
C PHE A 209 -2.33 -4.19 4.09
N LEU A 210 -1.82 -2.96 4.20
CA LEU A 210 -0.43 -2.62 3.89
C LEU A 210 0.52 -2.64 5.11
N ASP A 211 0.07 -3.16 6.26
CA ASP A 211 0.79 -3.20 7.54
C ASP A 211 1.37 -1.84 7.96
N LEU A 212 0.68 -0.74 7.66
CA LEU A 212 1.23 0.61 7.83
C LEU A 212 1.54 0.93 9.30
N ALA A 213 0.77 0.39 10.25
CA ALA A 213 1.03 0.56 11.67
C ALA A 213 2.46 0.14 12.06
N THR A 214 2.84 -1.08 11.66
CA THR A 214 4.15 -1.66 11.99
C THR A 214 5.26 -0.98 11.20
N ARG A 215 5.04 -0.70 9.92
CA ARG A 215 6.04 -0.06 9.05
C ARG A 215 6.37 1.37 9.52
N TYR A 216 5.35 2.16 9.87
CA TYR A 216 5.54 3.51 10.42
C TYR A 216 6.15 3.49 11.81
N SER A 217 5.70 2.59 12.69
CA SER A 217 6.32 2.42 14.02
C SER A 217 7.81 2.08 13.91
N SER A 218 8.20 1.22 12.97
CA SER A 218 9.61 0.87 12.73
C SER A 218 10.45 2.10 12.35
N LYS A 219 9.98 2.94 11.43
CA LYS A 219 10.67 4.19 11.05
C LYS A 219 10.72 5.19 12.19
N ALA A 220 9.62 5.38 12.89
CA ALA A 220 9.57 6.25 14.07
C ALA A 220 10.56 5.80 15.15
N ASN A 221 10.69 4.49 15.39
CA ASN A 221 11.65 3.96 16.35
C ASN A 221 13.10 4.19 15.91
N HIS A 222 13.39 4.07 14.61
CA HIS A 222 14.71 4.39 14.06
C HIS A 222 15.06 5.87 14.23
N THR A 223 14.13 6.77 13.86
CA THR A 223 14.26 8.22 14.06
C THR A 223 14.44 8.58 15.53
N LEU A 224 13.64 7.97 16.41
CA LEU A 224 13.77 8.17 17.85
C LEU A 224 15.18 7.80 18.32
N GLY A 225 15.69 6.64 17.88
CA GLY A 225 17.06 6.19 18.17
C GLY A 225 18.12 7.23 17.81
N GLY A 226 18.04 7.81 16.61
CA GLY A 226 18.93 8.89 16.16
C GLY A 226 18.76 10.20 16.91
N MET A 227 17.55 10.51 17.39
CA MET A 227 17.22 11.79 18.03
C MET A 227 17.30 11.77 19.56
N ARG A 228 17.47 10.60 20.23
CA ARG A 228 17.43 10.49 21.70
C ARG A 228 18.35 11.49 22.40
N GLN A 229 19.58 11.63 21.93
CA GLN A 229 20.57 12.55 22.52
C GLN A 229 20.16 14.02 22.33
N HIS A 230 19.57 14.35 21.18
CA HIS A 230 19.08 15.70 20.94
C HIS A 230 17.90 16.03 21.86
N PHE A 231 16.93 15.11 21.98
CA PHE A 231 15.79 15.28 22.90
C PHE A 231 16.24 15.40 24.36
N ALA A 232 17.26 14.63 24.77
CA ALA A 232 17.84 14.73 26.12
C ALA A 232 18.41 16.14 26.39
N LYS A 233 19.13 16.72 25.43
CA LYS A 233 19.67 18.08 25.52
C LYS A 233 18.55 19.14 25.59
N GLN A 234 17.51 19.00 24.77
CA GLN A 234 16.36 19.90 24.81
C GLN A 234 15.65 19.86 26.17
N LEU A 235 15.47 18.65 26.73
CA LEU A 235 14.89 18.44 28.05
C LEU A 235 15.75 19.02 29.18
N GLU A 236 17.08 18.87 29.11
CA GLU A 236 17.99 19.42 30.11
C GLU A 236 18.00 20.96 30.09
N LYS A 237 18.01 21.55 28.90
CA LYS A 237 18.07 23.00 28.72
C LYS A 237 16.74 23.69 29.06
N ASN A 238 15.63 23.12 28.58
CA ASN A 238 14.34 23.81 28.54
C ASN A 238 13.21 23.06 29.26
N ARG A 239 13.54 21.96 29.97
CA ARG A 239 12.58 21.09 30.66
C ARG A 239 11.53 20.50 29.70
N ALA A 240 10.47 19.92 30.26
CA ALA A 240 9.44 19.23 29.49
C ALA A 240 8.71 20.16 28.49
N SER A 241 8.49 21.43 28.87
CA SER A 241 7.83 22.42 28.00
C SER A 241 8.66 22.74 26.76
N GLY A 242 9.98 22.92 26.90
CA GLY A 242 10.81 23.21 25.72
C GLY A 242 11.02 22.01 24.81
N LEU A 243 11.11 20.78 25.36
CA LEU A 243 11.10 19.58 24.52
C LEU A 243 9.78 19.46 23.75
N ARG A 244 8.64 19.75 24.40
CA ARG A 244 7.33 19.76 23.73
C ARG A 244 7.26 20.75 22.58
N ILE A 245 7.63 22.01 22.82
CA ILE A 245 7.66 23.05 21.78
C ILE A 245 8.54 22.61 20.61
N TYR A 246 9.74 22.10 20.89
CA TYR A 246 10.64 21.61 19.85
C TYR A 246 10.04 20.48 19.00
N LEU A 247 9.37 19.51 19.64
CA LEU A 247 8.69 18.43 18.93
C LEU A 247 7.48 18.93 18.13
N GLU A 248 6.73 19.90 18.64
CA GLU A 248 5.63 20.54 17.92
C GLU A 248 6.11 21.31 16.69
N ASP A 249 7.26 21.99 16.78
CA ASP A 249 7.89 22.68 15.64
C ASP A 249 8.31 21.68 14.56
N LEU A 250 8.95 20.57 14.93
CA LEU A 250 9.28 19.48 13.99
C LEU A 250 8.01 18.88 13.36
N ALA A 251 6.98 18.63 14.17
CA ALA A 251 5.71 18.12 13.69
C ALA A 251 5.05 19.08 12.69
N SER A 252 5.08 20.39 12.98
CA SER A 252 4.55 21.44 12.12
C SER A 252 5.28 21.47 10.78
N SER A 253 6.62 21.44 10.81
CA SER A 253 7.44 21.42 9.59
C SER A 253 7.16 20.20 8.72
N HIS A 254 7.10 19.00 9.30
CA HIS A 254 6.77 17.79 8.54
C HIS A 254 5.35 17.79 7.99
N ARG A 255 4.38 18.36 8.73
CA ARG A 255 2.98 18.43 8.29
C ARG A 255 2.70 19.49 7.25
N ALA A 256 3.58 20.48 7.12
CA ALA A 256 3.52 21.45 6.03
C ALA A 256 3.79 20.77 4.67
N ASP A 257 4.56 19.69 4.67
CA ASP A 257 4.83 18.84 3.52
C ASP A 257 3.79 17.71 3.38
N ASP A 258 3.67 16.85 4.41
CA ASP A 258 2.72 15.74 4.43
C ASP A 258 1.90 15.72 5.73
N LEU A 259 0.64 16.14 5.62
CA LEU A 259 -0.31 16.19 6.72
C LEU A 259 -0.50 14.84 7.44
N ASN A 260 -0.37 13.74 6.70
CA ASN A 260 -0.50 12.37 7.21
C ASN A 260 0.83 11.60 7.14
N GLY A 261 1.96 12.31 6.99
CA GLY A 261 3.28 11.72 6.99
C GLY A 261 3.61 11.11 8.35
N TRP A 262 4.19 9.90 8.35
CA TRP A 262 4.45 9.17 9.59
C TRP A 262 5.34 9.96 10.57
N ALA A 263 6.28 10.76 10.07
CA ALA A 263 7.22 11.54 10.87
C ALA A 263 6.53 12.71 11.60
N GLY A 264 5.73 13.52 10.90
CA GLY A 264 4.98 14.61 11.53
C GLY A 264 3.98 14.11 12.57
N VAL A 265 3.36 12.96 12.31
CA VAL A 265 2.52 12.25 13.29
C VAL A 265 3.34 11.74 14.47
N ALA A 266 4.58 11.26 14.25
CA ALA A 266 5.46 10.79 15.32
C ALA A 266 5.79 11.90 16.32
N TYR A 267 6.29 13.02 15.81
CA TYR A 267 6.66 14.17 16.63
C TYR A 267 5.47 14.73 17.41
N SER A 268 4.29 14.77 16.79
CA SER A 268 3.07 15.17 17.50
C SER A 268 2.70 14.22 18.63
N ALA A 269 2.83 12.91 18.42
CA ALA A 269 2.51 11.90 19.44
C ALA A 269 3.49 11.98 20.62
N TRP A 270 4.79 12.17 20.35
CA TRP A 270 5.80 12.39 21.38
C TRP A 270 5.60 13.72 22.13
N ALA A 271 5.23 14.78 21.42
CA ALA A 271 4.93 16.07 22.04
C ALA A 271 3.71 16.01 22.98
N ALA A 272 2.70 15.23 22.60
CA ALA A 272 1.48 15.08 23.39
C ALA A 272 1.64 14.20 24.63
N ASP A 273 2.67 13.35 24.69
CA ASP A 273 2.90 12.40 25.79
C ASP A 273 3.74 13.02 26.92
N ASP A 274 3.13 13.19 28.09
CA ASP A 274 3.78 13.82 29.26
C ASP A 274 4.99 13.01 29.76
N ALA A 275 4.88 11.69 29.80
CA ALA A 275 5.97 10.83 30.24
C ALA A 275 7.18 10.94 29.30
N PHE A 276 6.94 10.99 27.98
CA PHE A 276 7.97 11.23 26.98
C PHE A 276 8.62 12.58 27.16
N CYS A 277 7.83 13.66 27.29
CA CYS A 277 8.36 15.00 27.54
C CYS A 277 9.12 15.11 28.88
N GLN A 278 8.84 14.23 29.85
CA GLN A 278 9.57 14.13 31.12
C GLN A 278 10.81 13.22 31.05
N GLY A 279 11.04 12.54 29.93
CA GLY A 279 12.25 11.77 29.69
C GLY A 279 12.09 10.25 29.64
N SER A 280 10.88 9.71 29.50
CA SER A 280 10.67 8.24 29.39
C SER A 280 11.44 7.62 28.21
N PHE A 281 11.74 8.39 27.16
CA PHE A 281 12.60 7.97 26.06
C PHE A 281 14.07 7.74 26.45
N LYS A 282 14.50 8.13 27.65
CA LYS A 282 15.84 7.79 28.17
C LYS A 282 15.88 6.39 28.77
N ALA A 283 14.74 5.80 29.09
CA ALA A 283 14.70 4.44 29.57
C ALA A 283 15.31 3.52 28.52
N GLU A 284 16.17 2.60 28.94
CA GLU A 284 16.53 1.49 28.08
C GLU A 284 15.23 0.78 27.70
N PRO A 285 15.07 0.37 26.42
CA PRO A 285 14.01 -0.56 26.12
C PRO A 285 14.15 -1.71 27.11
N ALA A 286 13.08 -2.00 27.86
CA ALA A 286 13.00 -3.25 28.63
C ALA A 286 13.56 -4.33 27.70
N PRO A 287 14.56 -5.13 28.16
CA PRO A 287 15.35 -5.97 27.28
C PRO A 287 14.39 -6.62 26.31
N ARG A 288 14.55 -6.32 25.00
CA ARG A 288 13.90 -7.13 23.99
C ARG A 288 14.30 -8.53 24.40
N ALA A 289 13.34 -9.37 24.82
CA ALA A 289 13.62 -10.78 25.03
C ALA A 289 14.44 -11.18 23.81
N GLU A 290 15.72 -11.52 24.02
CA GLU A 290 16.67 -11.65 22.93
C GLU A 290 16.04 -12.59 21.93
N VAL A 291 15.57 -12.05 20.80
CA VAL A 291 15.29 -12.89 19.64
C VAL A 291 16.66 -13.05 19.01
N SER A 292 17.51 -13.81 19.71
CA SER A 292 18.60 -14.49 19.05
C SER A 292 17.95 -15.27 17.89
N GLU A 293 18.60 -15.31 16.72
CA GLU A 293 18.15 -16.20 15.65
C GLU A 293 18.05 -17.67 16.13
N HIS A 294 18.67 -17.98 17.28
CA HIS A 294 18.48 -19.19 18.07
C HIS A 294 17.13 -19.15 18.81
N GLY A 295 16.04 -19.41 18.08
CA GLY A 295 14.69 -19.50 18.65
C GLY A 295 13.58 -19.03 17.72
N MET A 296 13.93 -18.57 16.51
CA MET A 296 12.94 -18.38 15.45
C MET A 296 12.55 -19.75 14.87
N GLU A 297 11.27 -20.06 14.97
CA GLU A 297 10.70 -21.33 14.55
C GLU A 297 9.67 -21.06 13.46
N ASN A 298 9.50 -22.03 12.57
CA ASN A 298 8.41 -21.97 11.62
C ASN A 298 7.12 -22.36 12.35
N PHE A 299 6.12 -21.49 12.27
CA PHE A 299 4.80 -21.75 12.79
C PHE A 299 3.80 -21.75 11.64
N LYS A 300 3.03 -22.82 11.54
CA LYS A 300 1.85 -22.90 10.71
C LYS A 300 0.64 -22.48 11.53
N ILE A 301 0.03 -21.37 11.16
CA ILE A 301 -1.16 -20.84 11.80
C ILE A 301 -2.33 -21.13 10.89
N THR A 302 -3.32 -21.88 11.38
CA THR A 302 -4.52 -22.23 10.61
C THR A 302 -5.76 -21.68 11.29
N TRP A 303 -6.71 -21.17 10.52
CA TRP A 303 -7.97 -20.66 11.05
C TRP A 303 -9.13 -20.92 10.08
N MET A 304 -10.35 -20.76 10.55
CA MET A 304 -11.56 -20.74 9.74
C MET A 304 -11.97 -19.28 9.51
N GLN A 305 -12.27 -18.91 8.27
CA GLN A 305 -12.80 -17.60 7.93
C GLN A 305 -13.83 -17.76 6.82
N ASP A 306 -15.05 -17.26 7.05
CA ASP A 306 -16.17 -17.39 6.11
C ASP A 306 -16.43 -18.85 5.67
N GLY A 307 -16.31 -19.79 6.61
CA GLY A 307 -16.50 -21.23 6.36
C GLY A 307 -15.34 -21.94 5.62
N LEU A 308 -14.28 -21.21 5.27
CA LEU A 308 -13.10 -21.77 4.60
C LEU A 308 -11.92 -21.88 5.55
N ARG A 309 -11.21 -23.01 5.47
CA ARG A 309 -9.94 -23.19 6.19
C ARG A 309 -8.83 -22.40 5.50
N ARG A 310 -8.13 -21.58 6.27
CA ARG A 310 -7.00 -20.75 5.85
C ARG A 310 -5.76 -21.13 6.62
N GLU A 311 -4.60 -20.85 6.04
CA GLU A 311 -3.32 -21.07 6.68
C GLU A 311 -2.29 -20.00 6.31
N SER A 312 -1.37 -19.75 7.23
CA SER A 312 -0.19 -18.92 7.03
C SER A 312 1.01 -19.61 7.68
N VAL A 313 2.17 -19.54 7.03
CA VAL A 313 3.44 -20.01 7.58
C VAL A 313 4.27 -18.78 7.90
N VAL A 314 4.59 -18.60 9.18
CA VAL A 314 5.35 -17.46 9.69
C VAL A 314 6.60 -17.96 10.40
N ARG A 315 7.71 -17.26 10.20
CA ARG A 315 8.96 -17.51 10.94
C ARG A 315 9.08 -16.48 12.04
N TYR A 316 8.77 -16.87 13.27
CA TYR A 316 8.71 -15.99 14.44
C TYR A 316 9.30 -16.66 15.68
N SER A 317 9.55 -15.87 16.73
CA SER A 317 9.68 -16.45 18.07
C SER A 317 8.33 -17.00 18.54
N ALA A 318 8.33 -17.98 19.46
CA ALA A 318 7.09 -18.56 19.98
C ALA A 318 6.12 -17.51 20.56
N LYS A 319 6.66 -16.47 21.21
CA LYS A 319 5.87 -15.34 21.72
C LYS A 319 5.22 -14.55 20.58
N ALA A 320 5.99 -14.17 19.56
CA ALA A 320 5.47 -13.40 18.42
C ALA A 320 4.45 -14.20 17.59
N ALA A 321 4.61 -15.52 17.48
CA ALA A 321 3.58 -16.39 16.89
C ALA A 321 2.29 -16.37 17.71
N GLY A 322 2.39 -16.37 19.05
CA GLY A 322 1.25 -16.22 19.96
C GLY A 322 0.53 -14.88 19.83
N ASP A 323 1.29 -13.79 19.72
CA ASP A 323 0.75 -12.44 19.49
C ASP A 323 0.02 -12.37 18.14
N TYR A 324 0.64 -12.88 17.06
CA TYR A 324 0.02 -12.96 15.73
C TYR A 324 -1.30 -13.74 15.75
N ALA A 325 -1.36 -14.88 16.43
CA ALA A 325 -2.59 -15.65 16.55
C ALA A 325 -3.66 -14.93 17.35
N SER A 326 -3.27 -14.15 18.36
CA SER A 326 -4.20 -13.34 19.14
C SER A 326 -4.80 -12.22 18.29
N TYR A 327 -3.99 -11.56 17.46
CA TYR A 327 -4.48 -10.64 16.43
C TYR A 327 -5.44 -11.32 15.46
N LYS A 328 -5.10 -12.51 14.98
CA LYS A 328 -5.99 -13.28 14.09
C LYS A 328 -7.32 -13.65 14.72
N ARG A 329 -7.35 -14.00 16.01
CA ARG A 329 -8.60 -14.27 16.73
C ARG A 329 -9.49 -13.03 16.89
N ALA A 330 -8.91 -11.84 16.83
CA ALA A 330 -9.65 -10.58 16.94
C ALA A 330 -10.23 -10.10 15.59
N GLU A 331 -9.90 -10.76 14.47
CA GLU A 331 -10.49 -10.45 13.17
C GLU A 331 -11.94 -10.95 13.08
N GLU A 332 -12.84 -10.08 12.63
CA GLU A 332 -14.25 -10.41 12.45
C GLU A 332 -14.42 -11.57 11.44
N GLY A 333 -15.23 -12.57 11.82
CA GLY A 333 -15.46 -13.78 11.01
C GLY A 333 -14.35 -14.84 11.10
N VAL A 334 -13.31 -14.62 11.91
CA VAL A 334 -12.25 -15.61 12.14
C VAL A 334 -12.57 -16.47 13.37
N SER A 335 -12.46 -17.78 13.20
CA SER A 335 -12.64 -18.79 14.25
C SER A 335 -11.59 -19.90 14.14
N ASP A 336 -11.52 -20.80 15.12
CA ASP A 336 -10.65 -21.97 15.11
C ASP A 336 -9.15 -21.70 14.85
N VAL A 337 -8.63 -20.56 15.32
CA VAL A 337 -7.20 -20.22 15.17
C VAL A 337 -6.32 -21.17 15.98
N ARG A 338 -5.57 -22.02 15.27
CA ARG A 338 -4.57 -22.95 15.79
C ARG A 338 -3.18 -22.54 15.35
N ILE A 339 -2.23 -22.65 16.27
CA ILE A 339 -0.81 -22.47 15.98
C ILE A 339 -0.17 -23.83 16.10
N ILE A 340 0.53 -24.24 15.05
CA ILE A 340 1.28 -25.49 15.00
C ILE A 340 2.72 -25.12 14.73
N ARG A 341 3.62 -25.44 15.65
CA ARG A 341 5.05 -25.37 15.37
C ARG A 341 5.37 -26.39 14.28
N SER A 342 5.77 -25.94 13.10
CA SER A 342 6.24 -26.82 12.03
C SER A 342 7.70 -27.17 12.30
N ARG A 343 8.04 -28.45 12.17
CA ARG A 343 9.41 -28.94 12.33
C ARG A 343 10.32 -28.40 11.24
#